data_AF-J3KHE8-F1
#
_entry.id   AF-J3KHE8-F1
#
_cell.length_a   1.000
_cell.length_b   1.000
_cell.length_c   1.000
_cell.angle_alpha   90.00
_cell.angle_beta   90.00
_cell.angle_gamma   90.00
#
_symmetry.space_group_name_H-M   'P 1'
#
loop_
_entity.id
_entity.type
_entity.pdbx_description
1 polymer ?
#
loop_
_entity_poly.entity_id
_entity_poly.type
_entity_poly.pdbx_seq_one_letter_code
_entity_poly.pdbx_strand_id
1 'polypeptide(L)'
;MSGNWNNTTDNWNGGGADGNWNEGGFGDDTGYREEIPGSVGEGGKTNNNDACHNCGQPGHFSRECPEPRKASGACFNCGEEGHNKAECPNPRVFKGTCRICQAEGHPAFECPDKAPDVCKNCKGEGHKTKDCTENRKFDQHDIPDKMPEEAWAILKKASDERDLEDFREALKIYSKAVPLATFDEIEKRFRADNFKIYLIGLEREIGDTLISVNLQGKLNCKYVVGFYFSEKPHRANLKSRWPRSPEENIKRLADAGFPMDRQVPKCDNCGEIGHTRRGCKQEPATVERVEVKCVICKEIGHRARDCIQPRIDKSGCRNCGNPDHHAKQCPEPRSAEGVECKKCQQVGHFAKDCPEKGVNSRACRNCGEEGHMSKECDKPRNMDNVTCRNCEKTGHMSRDCPEEKDWSKVQCTNCKEMGHTFRRCNKPAEGADSDNADSYGGFYGAGYGSKNHHDQTRGRKETTAQSAGNWYESPTDGGAGW
;
A
#
# COMPACT_ATOMS: atom_id res chain seq x y z
N MET A 1 40.96 39.80 23.36
CA MET A 1 41.89 38.76 23.85
C MET A 1 41.34 38.23 25.16
N SER A 2 40.73 37.05 25.12
CA SER A 2 40.14 36.35 26.27
C SER A 2 39.76 34.94 25.80
N GLY A 3 39.91 33.94 26.67
CA GLY A 3 39.64 32.53 26.36
C GLY A 3 39.05 31.78 27.55
N ASN A 4 38.61 30.55 27.30
CA ASN A 4 37.75 29.71 28.18
C ASN A 4 36.34 30.32 28.40
N TRP A 5 35.27 29.54 28.62
CA TRP A 5 35.19 28.22 29.27
C TRP A 5 34.34 27.16 28.53
N ASN A 6 34.46 25.92 28.99
CA ASN A 6 33.84 24.68 28.51
C ASN A 6 32.30 24.69 28.52
N ASN A 7 31.67 23.90 27.63
CA ASN A 7 31.01 22.65 28.05
C ASN A 7 30.87 21.65 26.86
N THR A 8 30.13 20.55 27.08
CA THR A 8 30.25 19.25 26.38
C THR A 8 29.07 18.96 25.43
N THR A 9 29.13 17.79 24.78
CA THR A 9 28.07 16.98 24.12
C THR A 9 27.70 17.23 22.64
N ASP A 10 27.48 16.08 21.98
CA ASP A 10 26.85 15.74 20.69
C ASP A 10 27.39 16.37 19.38
N ASN A 11 27.96 15.65 18.40
CA ASN A 11 27.67 14.33 17.76
C ASN A 11 26.62 14.42 16.61
N TRP A 12 26.48 13.34 15.82
CA TRP A 12 25.73 13.18 14.56
C TRP A 12 26.46 13.62 13.29
N ASN A 13 27.45 12.82 12.89
CA ASN A 13 27.75 12.57 11.48
C ASN A 13 27.22 11.17 11.10
N GLY A 14 26.39 11.09 10.06
CA GLY A 14 25.82 9.85 9.54
C GLY A 14 24.83 10.16 8.41
N GLY A 15 24.71 9.35 7.36
CA GLY A 15 25.22 7.98 7.20
C GLY A 15 24.09 6.97 7.12
N GLY A 16 23.11 7.22 6.24
CA GLY A 16 22.06 6.27 5.92
C GLY A 16 22.47 5.41 4.72
N ALA A 17 22.49 4.09 4.91
CA ALA A 17 22.66 3.10 3.85
C ALA A 17 21.63 1.98 4.10
N ASP A 18 20.57 1.97 3.31
CA ASP A 18 19.39 1.12 3.48
C ASP A 18 19.49 -0.16 2.63
N GLY A 19 20.24 -1.14 3.13
CA GLY A 19 20.58 -2.42 2.48
C GLY A 19 19.40 -3.38 2.28
N ASN A 20 18.35 -2.93 1.59
CA ASN A 20 17.10 -3.65 1.35
C ASN A 20 17.32 -4.97 0.60
N TRP A 21 16.46 -5.95 0.85
CA TRP A 21 16.55 -7.30 0.27
C TRP A 21 15.76 -7.45 -1.01
N ASN A 22 15.97 -6.46 -1.90
CA ASN A 22 15.28 -6.33 -3.19
C ASN A 22 16.11 -5.59 -4.27
N GLU A 23 17.44 -5.43 -4.11
CA GLU A 23 18.29 -4.75 -5.09
C GLU A 23 18.61 -5.59 -6.36
N GLY A 24 17.56 -5.90 -7.11
CA GLY A 24 17.65 -6.28 -8.52
C GLY A 24 17.34 -5.05 -9.38
N GLY A 25 18.34 -4.20 -9.63
CA GLY A 25 18.14 -2.89 -10.28
C GLY A 25 17.39 -2.96 -11.61
N PHE A 26 16.11 -2.57 -11.59
CA PHE A 26 15.32 -2.28 -12.79
C PHE A 26 15.79 -0.96 -13.38
N GLY A 27 16.50 -1.02 -14.50
CA GLY A 27 16.63 0.14 -15.38
C GLY A 27 15.25 0.46 -15.97
N ASP A 28 14.71 1.62 -15.64
CA ASP A 28 13.34 2.06 -15.85
C ASP A 28 13.07 2.52 -17.30
N ASP A 29 13.34 1.65 -18.26
CA ASP A 29 12.96 1.86 -19.68
C ASP A 29 11.43 1.80 -19.91
N THR A 30 10.65 1.75 -18.82
CA THR A 30 9.21 2.03 -18.75
C THR A 30 8.99 3.55 -18.76
N GLY A 31 8.82 4.13 -19.94
CA GLY A 31 8.60 5.58 -20.14
C GLY A 31 7.29 6.13 -19.56
N TYR A 32 7.14 6.12 -18.24
CA TYR A 32 6.05 6.75 -17.52
C TYR A 32 6.31 8.26 -17.44
N ARG A 33 5.79 8.99 -18.43
CA ARG A 33 5.89 10.45 -18.53
C ARG A 33 5.09 11.12 -17.41
N GLU A 34 5.73 11.35 -16.27
CA GLU A 34 5.21 12.26 -15.24
C GLU A 34 5.21 13.68 -15.77
N GLU A 35 4.02 14.21 -16.08
CA GLU A 35 3.85 15.62 -16.42
C GLU A 35 3.73 16.44 -15.12
N ILE A 36 4.86 16.63 -14.44
CA ILE A 36 5.00 17.59 -13.34
C ILE A 36 5.17 18.99 -13.94
N PRO A 37 4.24 19.93 -13.74
CA PRO A 37 4.40 21.30 -14.21
C PRO A 37 5.37 22.07 -13.30
N GLY A 38 6.44 22.61 -13.87
CA GLY A 38 7.23 23.67 -13.21
C GLY A 38 8.34 23.25 -12.25
N SER A 39 9.05 22.16 -12.51
CA SER A 39 10.36 21.90 -11.89
C SER A 39 11.50 22.06 -12.91
N VAL A 40 12.32 23.11 -12.75
CA VAL A 40 13.57 23.27 -13.49
C VAL A 40 14.56 22.20 -13.03
N GLY A 41 14.73 21.15 -13.83
CA GLY A 41 15.63 20.04 -13.50
C GLY A 41 17.09 20.38 -13.78
N GLU A 42 17.96 20.17 -12.80
CA GLU A 42 19.42 20.23 -12.98
C GLU A 42 19.92 19.01 -13.78
N GLY A 43 19.65 19.04 -15.09
CA GLY A 43 20.26 18.12 -16.06
C GLY A 43 21.78 18.31 -16.13
N GLY A 44 22.51 17.21 -16.30
CA GLY A 44 23.97 17.21 -16.26
C GLY A 44 24.63 18.16 -17.27
N LYS A 45 25.72 18.80 -16.85
CA LYS A 45 26.46 19.82 -17.61
C LYS A 45 27.07 19.26 -18.91
N THR A 46 26.33 19.35 -20.01
CA THR A 46 26.87 19.33 -21.38
C THR A 46 26.73 20.73 -22.00
N ASN A 47 27.74 21.16 -22.74
CA ASN A 47 27.93 22.58 -23.03
C ASN A 47 26.85 23.17 -23.96
N ASN A 48 26.28 24.30 -23.52
CA ASN A 48 25.60 25.35 -24.29
C ASN A 48 24.73 24.93 -25.48
N ASN A 49 23.40 25.03 -25.33
CA ASN A 49 22.59 26.01 -26.09
C ASN A 49 21.09 25.88 -25.75
N ASP A 50 20.55 26.80 -24.94
CA ASP A 50 19.09 27.02 -24.79
C ASP A 50 18.46 27.72 -26.02
N ALA A 51 19.09 27.53 -27.18
CA ALA A 51 18.71 28.07 -28.46
C ALA A 51 17.87 27.06 -29.24
N CYS A 52 16.74 27.50 -29.78
CA CYS A 52 15.87 26.71 -30.63
C CYS A 52 16.67 26.09 -31.80
N HIS A 53 16.72 24.76 -31.88
CA HIS A 53 17.48 24.04 -32.92
C HIS A 53 16.97 24.23 -34.37
N ASN A 54 15.96 25.10 -34.60
CA ASN A 54 15.51 25.51 -35.94
C ASN A 54 16.05 26.90 -36.35
N CYS A 55 16.01 27.89 -35.45
CA CYS A 55 16.37 29.28 -35.77
C CYS A 55 17.62 29.80 -35.03
N GLY A 56 18.14 29.07 -34.05
CA GLY A 56 19.27 29.49 -33.22
C GLY A 56 18.93 30.59 -32.20
N GLN A 57 17.67 31.01 -32.09
CA GLN A 57 17.24 32.02 -31.11
C GLN A 57 16.83 31.35 -29.78
N PRO A 58 17.18 31.94 -28.63
CA PRO A 58 16.80 31.40 -27.32
C PRO A 58 15.32 31.61 -26.98
N GLY A 59 14.88 31.00 -25.88
CA GLY A 59 13.60 31.31 -25.22
C GLY A 59 12.37 30.58 -25.77
N HIS A 60 12.52 29.60 -26.67
CA HIS A 60 11.43 28.73 -27.13
C HIS A 60 11.99 27.39 -27.64
N PHE A 61 11.17 26.32 -27.62
CA PHE A 61 11.59 25.02 -28.15
C PHE A 61 11.36 24.93 -29.67
N SER A 62 12.07 24.02 -30.35
CA SER A 62 11.93 23.79 -31.81
C SER A 62 10.55 23.33 -32.29
N ARG A 63 9.60 23.12 -31.37
CA ARG A 63 8.19 22.84 -31.64
C ARG A 63 7.32 24.11 -31.69
N GLU A 64 7.75 25.16 -30.99
CA GLU A 64 7.10 26.48 -30.91
C GLU A 64 7.78 27.53 -31.80
N CYS A 65 8.71 27.10 -32.67
CA CYS A 65 9.47 28.02 -33.52
C CYS A 65 8.55 28.72 -34.54
N PRO A 66 8.54 30.07 -34.60
CA PRO A 66 7.74 30.81 -35.57
C PRO A 66 8.35 30.82 -36.97
N GLU A 67 9.63 30.48 -37.12
CA GLU A 67 10.24 30.24 -38.43
C GLU A 67 9.77 28.89 -39.00
N PRO A 68 9.61 28.77 -40.34
CA PRO A 68 9.37 27.48 -40.96
C PRO A 68 10.50 26.49 -40.60
N ARG A 69 10.16 25.21 -40.50
CA ARG A 69 11.16 24.17 -40.23
C ARG A 69 12.14 24.10 -41.39
N LYS A 70 13.38 24.50 -41.15
CA LYS A 70 14.50 24.25 -42.06
C LYS A 70 14.71 22.75 -42.12
N ALA A 71 15.12 22.24 -43.28
CA ALA A 71 15.54 20.85 -43.40
C ALA A 71 16.64 20.57 -42.36
N SER A 72 16.67 19.37 -41.77
CA SER A 72 17.40 19.09 -40.53
C SER A 72 18.92 18.93 -40.71
N GLY A 73 19.55 19.95 -41.29
CA GLY A 73 20.97 20.00 -41.65
C GLY A 73 21.40 18.89 -42.62
N ALA A 74 22.69 18.62 -42.60
CA ALA A 74 23.27 17.40 -43.15
C ALA A 74 22.73 16.15 -42.43
N CYS A 75 22.39 15.12 -43.19
CA CYS A 75 21.88 13.86 -42.68
C CYS A 75 22.87 13.23 -41.68
N PHE A 76 22.41 12.94 -40.46
CA PHE A 76 23.16 12.31 -39.36
C PHE A 76 23.69 10.88 -39.64
N ASN A 77 23.65 10.42 -40.90
CA ASN A 77 24.31 9.20 -41.37
C ASN A 77 25.43 9.54 -42.37
N CYS A 78 25.08 9.93 -43.59
CA CYS A 78 26.05 10.21 -44.66
C CYS A 78 26.71 11.60 -44.58
N GLY A 79 26.07 12.60 -43.99
CA GLY A 79 26.53 14.00 -44.00
C GLY A 79 26.09 14.82 -45.22
N GLU A 80 25.18 14.30 -46.05
CA GLU A 80 24.61 15.00 -47.21
C GLU A 80 23.29 15.69 -46.82
N GLU A 81 22.98 16.84 -47.43
CA GLU A 81 21.73 17.57 -47.18
C GLU A 81 20.56 17.03 -48.03
N GLY A 82 19.33 17.45 -47.70
CA GLY A 82 18.12 17.16 -48.49
C GLY A 82 17.36 15.89 -48.12
N HIS A 83 17.83 15.07 -47.18
CA HIS A 83 17.12 13.91 -46.66
C HIS A 83 17.41 13.67 -45.17
N ASN A 84 16.53 12.95 -44.46
CA ASN A 84 16.75 12.62 -43.04
C ASN A 84 17.27 11.18 -42.83
N LYS A 85 17.60 10.82 -41.57
CA LYS A 85 18.21 9.52 -41.21
C LYS A 85 17.36 8.28 -41.56
N ALA A 86 16.05 8.42 -41.75
CA ALA A 86 15.17 7.34 -42.21
C ALA A 86 15.11 7.23 -43.75
N GLU A 87 15.36 8.33 -44.46
CA GLU A 87 15.33 8.46 -45.93
C GLU A 87 16.74 8.37 -46.55
N CYS A 88 17.76 8.04 -45.77
CA CYS A 88 19.15 8.01 -46.23
C CYS A 88 19.39 6.85 -47.22
N PRO A 89 19.81 7.13 -48.48
CA PRO A 89 20.08 6.07 -49.46
C PRO A 89 21.42 5.37 -49.19
N ASN A 90 22.32 6.01 -48.44
CA ASN A 90 23.60 5.49 -48.05
C ASN A 90 23.48 4.51 -46.85
N PRO A 91 24.26 3.42 -46.81
CA PRO A 91 24.23 2.45 -45.71
C PRO A 91 24.56 3.10 -44.36
N ARG A 92 24.13 2.47 -43.26
CA ARG A 92 24.36 3.01 -41.91
C ARG A 92 25.82 2.84 -41.51
N VAL A 93 26.58 3.93 -41.54
CA VAL A 93 28.00 3.96 -41.14
C VAL A 93 28.13 4.60 -39.76
N PHE A 94 28.77 3.90 -38.82
CA PHE A 94 29.00 4.43 -37.48
C PHE A 94 30.18 5.41 -37.46
N LYS A 95 29.88 6.69 -37.71
CA LYS A 95 30.83 7.82 -37.63
C LYS A 95 31.15 8.29 -36.20
N GLY A 96 31.03 7.40 -35.22
CA GLY A 96 31.29 7.72 -33.81
C GLY A 96 32.55 7.03 -33.29
N THR A 97 33.01 7.47 -32.12
CA THR A 97 33.94 6.70 -31.29
C THR A 97 33.19 5.59 -30.55
N CYS A 98 33.84 4.44 -30.41
CA CYS A 98 33.35 3.33 -29.62
C CYS A 98 33.38 3.68 -28.13
N ARG A 99 32.27 3.47 -27.41
CA ARG A 99 32.18 3.81 -25.97
C ARG A 99 33.02 2.92 -25.04
N ILE A 100 33.73 1.92 -25.58
CA ILE A 100 34.53 0.95 -24.83
C ILE A 100 36.02 1.26 -25.03
N CYS A 101 36.56 1.09 -26.24
CA CYS A 101 37.97 1.33 -26.54
C CYS A 101 38.28 2.71 -27.15
N GLN A 102 37.28 3.59 -27.28
CA GLN A 102 37.39 4.96 -27.84
C GLN A 102 37.81 5.06 -29.31
N ALA A 103 38.24 3.97 -29.95
CA ALA A 103 38.53 3.91 -31.39
C ALA A 103 37.28 4.16 -32.26
N GLU A 104 37.47 4.71 -33.45
CA GLU A 104 36.39 5.05 -34.37
C GLU A 104 35.95 3.87 -35.25
N GLY A 105 34.82 4.03 -35.94
CA GLY A 105 34.40 3.17 -37.05
C GLY A 105 33.56 1.94 -36.68
N HIS A 106 33.39 1.62 -35.39
CA HIS A 106 32.53 0.52 -34.94
C HIS A 106 31.68 0.89 -33.71
N PRO A 107 30.42 0.44 -33.62
CA PRO A 107 29.59 0.65 -32.45
C PRO A 107 30.05 -0.23 -31.27
N ALA A 108 29.75 0.17 -30.04
CA ALA A 108 30.16 -0.54 -28.82
C ALA A 108 29.67 -2.01 -28.69
N PHE A 109 28.69 -2.43 -29.51
CA PHE A 109 28.26 -3.83 -29.59
C PHE A 109 29.21 -4.71 -30.42
N GLU A 110 29.93 -4.11 -31.37
CA GLU A 110 30.84 -4.76 -32.33
C GLU A 110 32.32 -4.47 -32.00
N CYS A 111 32.58 -4.05 -30.76
CA CYS A 111 33.92 -3.73 -30.28
C CYS A 111 34.75 -5.01 -30.07
N PRO A 112 35.94 -5.13 -30.69
CA PRO A 112 36.80 -6.30 -30.52
C PRO A 112 37.38 -6.39 -29.09
N ASP A 113 37.56 -5.25 -28.43
CA ASP A 113 38.05 -5.15 -27.05
C ASP A 113 36.93 -5.28 -26.00
N LYS A 114 35.70 -5.65 -26.42
CA LYS A 114 34.58 -5.84 -25.50
C LYS A 114 34.81 -7.10 -24.66
N ALA A 115 34.96 -6.92 -23.35
CA ALA A 115 34.93 -8.01 -22.38
C ALA A 115 33.65 -8.87 -22.55
N PRO A 116 33.73 -10.21 -22.36
CA PRO A 116 32.60 -11.10 -22.57
C PRO A 116 31.41 -10.75 -21.67
N ASP A 117 30.19 -10.98 -22.17
CA ASP A 117 28.97 -10.69 -21.39
C ASP A 117 28.91 -11.59 -20.14
N VAL A 118 28.90 -10.95 -18.96
CA VAL A 118 28.81 -11.61 -17.66
C VAL A 118 27.35 -11.89 -17.31
N CYS A 119 27.03 -13.15 -17.01
CA CYS A 119 25.69 -13.57 -16.61
C CYS A 119 25.30 -12.95 -15.26
N LYS A 120 24.16 -12.24 -15.21
CA LYS A 120 23.71 -11.55 -13.99
C LYS A 120 23.45 -12.50 -12.80
N ASN A 121 23.08 -13.75 -13.06
CA ASN A 121 22.71 -14.75 -12.06
C ASN A 121 23.93 -15.43 -11.40
N CYS A 122 24.82 -16.06 -12.17
CA CYS A 122 25.97 -16.82 -11.62
C CYS A 122 27.31 -16.06 -11.64
N LYS A 123 27.36 -14.90 -12.32
CA LYS A 123 28.58 -14.12 -12.63
C LYS A 123 29.63 -14.86 -13.49
N GLY A 124 29.27 -15.98 -14.12
CA GLY A 124 30.07 -16.61 -15.17
C GLY A 124 29.95 -15.88 -16.51
N GLU A 125 30.94 -16.01 -17.36
CA GLU A 125 31.02 -15.34 -18.67
C GLU A 125 30.35 -16.15 -19.80
N GLY A 126 30.24 -15.53 -20.98
CA GLY A 126 29.97 -16.23 -22.24
C GLY A 126 28.52 -16.68 -22.49
N HIS A 127 27.59 -16.40 -21.57
CA HIS A 127 26.18 -16.78 -21.70
C HIS A 127 25.24 -15.74 -21.10
N LYS A 128 23.98 -15.71 -21.58
CA LYS A 128 22.95 -14.79 -21.10
C LYS A 128 22.20 -15.40 -19.92
N THR A 129 21.67 -14.55 -19.05
CA THR A 129 20.92 -14.97 -17.85
C THR A 129 19.69 -15.85 -18.16
N LYS A 130 19.08 -15.70 -19.35
CA LYS A 130 17.97 -16.56 -19.79
C LYS A 130 18.36 -18.03 -19.92
N ASP A 131 19.60 -18.26 -20.32
CA ASP A 131 20.14 -19.57 -20.71
C ASP A 131 21.04 -20.15 -19.61
N CYS A 132 21.02 -19.53 -18.42
CA CYS A 132 21.83 -19.88 -17.26
C CYS A 132 21.16 -21.00 -16.43
N THR A 133 21.80 -22.16 -16.37
CA THR A 133 21.42 -23.29 -15.50
C THR A 133 22.10 -23.25 -14.13
N GLU A 134 23.15 -22.45 -13.99
CA GLU A 134 24.00 -22.41 -12.79
C GLU A 134 23.32 -21.75 -11.58
N ASN A 135 23.77 -22.14 -10.39
CA ASN A 135 23.32 -21.53 -9.15
C ASN A 135 23.56 -20.00 -9.15
N ARG A 136 22.65 -19.27 -8.50
CA ARG A 136 22.78 -17.85 -8.25
C ARG A 136 23.99 -17.59 -7.35
N LYS A 137 24.93 -16.77 -7.83
CA LYS A 137 26.01 -16.24 -7.00
C LYS A 137 25.54 -14.92 -6.39
N PHE A 138 25.28 -14.96 -5.10
CA PHE A 138 24.89 -13.77 -4.33
C PHE A 138 26.02 -12.75 -4.29
N ASP A 139 25.62 -11.49 -4.29
CA ASP A 139 26.49 -10.42 -3.81
C ASP A 139 26.41 -10.36 -2.28
N GLN A 140 27.54 -10.13 -1.63
CA GLN A 140 27.72 -10.20 -0.18
C GLN A 140 28.75 -9.18 0.35
N HIS A 141 29.11 -8.17 -0.46
CA HIS A 141 30.07 -7.13 -0.05
C HIS A 141 29.53 -6.29 1.12
N ASP A 142 28.24 -5.93 1.10
CA ASP A 142 27.60 -5.09 2.11
C ASP A 142 27.18 -5.84 3.39
N ILE A 143 27.39 -7.16 3.45
CA ILE A 143 27.05 -7.98 4.62
C ILE A 143 28.25 -8.01 5.58
N PRO A 144 28.10 -7.63 6.86
CA PRO A 144 29.19 -7.71 7.83
C PRO A 144 29.76 -9.14 7.97
N ASP A 145 31.08 -9.27 7.84
CA ASP A 145 31.79 -10.50 8.16
C ASP A 145 31.79 -10.73 9.69
N LYS A 146 31.33 -11.91 10.12
CA LYS A 146 31.25 -12.35 11.52
C LYS A 146 31.51 -13.84 11.63
N MET A 147 31.94 -14.29 12.81
CA MET A 147 32.11 -15.72 13.08
C MET A 147 30.74 -16.43 13.13
N PRO A 148 30.65 -17.73 12.76
CA PRO A 148 29.39 -18.48 12.78
C PRO A 148 28.64 -18.46 14.12
N GLU A 149 29.38 -18.41 15.24
CA GLU A 149 28.82 -18.36 16.59
C GLU A 149 28.27 -16.98 16.95
N GLU A 150 28.96 -15.90 16.54
CA GLU A 150 28.50 -14.52 16.70
C GLU A 150 27.22 -14.27 15.89
N ALA A 151 27.23 -14.68 14.62
CA ALA A 151 26.07 -14.58 13.74
C ALA A 151 24.87 -15.36 14.29
N TRP A 152 25.11 -16.54 14.88
CA TRP A 152 24.07 -17.32 15.56
C TRP A 152 23.56 -16.67 16.84
N ALA A 153 24.43 -16.00 17.61
CA ALA A 153 24.04 -15.25 18.80
C ALA A 153 23.14 -14.03 18.46
N ILE A 154 23.45 -13.32 17.37
CA ILE A 154 22.60 -12.21 16.87
C ILE A 154 21.25 -12.76 16.39
N LEU A 155 21.25 -13.86 15.62
CA LEU A 155 20.02 -14.58 15.22
C LEU A 155 19.14 -14.94 16.42
N LYS A 156 19.76 -15.45 17.49
CA LYS A 156 19.05 -15.83 18.72
C LYS A 156 18.50 -14.60 19.45
N LYS A 157 19.29 -13.53 19.60
CA LYS A 157 18.86 -12.26 20.21
C LYS A 157 17.61 -11.72 19.50
N ALA A 158 17.67 -11.56 18.18
CA ALA A 158 16.53 -11.09 17.38
C ALA A 158 15.31 -12.00 17.50
N SER A 159 15.51 -13.32 17.60
CA SER A 159 14.41 -14.27 17.82
C SER A 159 13.79 -14.20 19.21
N ASP A 160 14.56 -13.93 20.27
CA ASP A 160 14.04 -13.81 21.64
C ASP A 160 13.36 -12.45 21.86
N GLU A 161 13.87 -11.38 21.25
CA GLU A 161 13.22 -10.05 21.15
C GLU A 161 12.01 -10.05 20.20
N ARG A 162 11.91 -11.07 19.34
CA ARG A 162 10.87 -11.29 18.32
C ARG A 162 10.81 -10.23 17.23
N ASP A 163 11.94 -9.61 16.90
CA ASP A 163 12.04 -8.78 15.70
C ASP A 163 12.22 -9.65 14.44
N LEU A 164 11.58 -9.28 13.34
CA LEU A 164 11.66 -10.01 12.07
C LEU A 164 12.64 -9.37 11.08
N GLU A 165 13.05 -8.11 11.27
CA GLU A 165 13.99 -7.42 10.40
C GLU A 165 15.44 -7.67 10.87
N ASP A 166 15.73 -7.46 12.16
CA ASP A 166 17.01 -7.87 12.76
C ASP A 166 17.28 -9.37 12.52
N PHE A 167 16.24 -10.21 12.56
CA PHE A 167 16.35 -11.64 12.29
C PHE A 167 16.65 -11.96 10.82
N ARG A 168 16.15 -11.16 9.87
CA ARG A 168 16.51 -11.27 8.45
C ARG A 168 17.98 -10.91 8.24
N GLU A 169 18.42 -9.78 8.79
CA GLU A 169 19.82 -9.33 8.69
C GLU A 169 20.76 -10.36 9.33
N ALA A 170 20.43 -10.83 10.53
CA ALA A 170 21.20 -11.87 11.21
C ALA A 170 21.26 -13.18 10.42
N LEU A 171 20.18 -13.57 9.72
CA LEU A 171 20.18 -14.75 8.84
C LEU A 171 21.07 -14.55 7.60
N LYS A 172 21.09 -13.35 7.01
CA LYS A 172 22.00 -13.01 5.90
C LYS A 172 23.46 -13.08 6.35
N ILE A 173 23.79 -12.53 7.52
CA ILE A 173 25.13 -12.61 8.13
C ILE A 173 25.51 -14.06 8.41
N TYR A 174 24.61 -14.86 9.00
CA TYR A 174 24.85 -16.29 9.23
C TYR A 174 25.04 -17.07 7.92
N SER A 175 24.29 -16.73 6.87
CA SER A 175 24.44 -17.33 5.53
C SER A 175 25.75 -16.94 4.83
N LYS A 176 26.37 -15.82 5.20
CA LYS A 176 27.75 -15.47 4.77
C LYS A 176 28.79 -16.24 5.58
N ALA A 177 28.60 -16.35 6.90
CA ALA A 177 29.49 -17.07 7.80
C ALA A 177 29.49 -18.60 7.59
N VAL A 178 28.36 -19.18 7.16
CA VAL A 178 28.19 -20.63 6.92
C VAL A 178 27.51 -20.88 5.55
N PRO A 179 28.20 -20.64 4.42
CA PRO A 179 27.59 -20.64 3.08
C PRO A 179 27.08 -22.00 2.59
N LEU A 180 27.38 -23.09 3.31
CA LEU A 180 26.87 -24.43 3.03
C LEU A 180 25.58 -24.78 3.77
N ALA A 181 25.20 -24.05 4.83
CA ALA A 181 24.08 -24.43 5.72
C ALA A 181 22.71 -24.33 5.02
N THR A 182 21.92 -25.41 5.05
CA THR A 182 20.58 -25.42 4.46
C THR A 182 19.52 -24.85 5.42
N PHE A 183 18.36 -24.43 4.89
CA PHE A 183 17.23 -24.02 5.73
C PHE A 183 16.75 -25.15 6.66
N ASP A 184 16.85 -26.41 6.23
CA ASP A 184 16.41 -27.54 7.05
C ASP A 184 17.42 -27.92 8.14
N GLU A 185 18.71 -27.66 7.95
CA GLU A 185 19.73 -27.69 9.02
C GLU A 185 19.54 -26.55 10.03
N ILE A 186 19.28 -25.33 9.53
CA ILE A 186 19.04 -24.14 10.34
C ILE A 186 17.79 -24.33 11.22
N GLU A 187 16.67 -24.81 10.66
CA GLU A 187 15.44 -25.09 11.41
C GLU A 187 15.62 -26.21 12.45
N LYS A 188 16.40 -27.26 12.17
CA LYS A 188 16.76 -28.28 13.19
C LYS A 188 17.48 -27.62 14.38
N ARG A 189 18.42 -26.72 14.11
CA ARG A 189 19.21 -26.03 15.14
C ARG A 189 18.39 -24.98 15.89
N PHE A 190 17.50 -24.24 15.22
CA PHE A 190 16.54 -23.33 15.88
C PHE A 190 15.68 -24.05 16.92
N ARG A 191 15.22 -25.28 16.63
CA ARG A 191 14.45 -26.08 17.59
C ARG A 191 15.29 -26.58 18.76
N ALA A 192 16.54 -26.98 18.51
CA ALA A 192 17.47 -27.37 19.59
C ALA A 192 17.73 -26.20 20.55
N ASP A 193 17.99 -25.01 20.00
CA ASP A 193 18.33 -23.80 20.77
C ASP A 193 17.10 -23.02 21.28
N ASN A 194 15.88 -23.56 21.10
CA ASN A 194 14.60 -23.04 21.57
C ASN A 194 14.24 -21.62 21.06
N PHE A 195 14.50 -21.36 19.77
CA PHE A 195 14.11 -20.12 19.09
C PHE A 195 12.58 -19.89 19.12
N LYS A 196 12.16 -18.62 18.99
CA LYS A 196 10.74 -18.22 18.91
C LYS A 196 10.27 -17.99 17.47
N ILE A 197 11.19 -17.86 16.53
CA ILE A 197 10.93 -17.79 15.09
C ILE A 197 11.19 -19.15 14.46
N TYR A 198 10.27 -19.57 13.60
CA TYR A 198 10.27 -20.83 12.87
C TYR A 198 10.39 -20.54 11.37
N LEU A 199 11.19 -21.32 10.66
CA LEU A 199 11.21 -21.32 9.19
C LEU A 199 10.10 -22.26 8.71
N ILE A 200 9.17 -21.78 7.89
CA ILE A 200 8.08 -22.61 7.37
C ILE A 200 8.15 -22.67 5.84
N GLY A 201 8.26 -23.89 5.30
CA GLY A 201 8.21 -24.15 3.87
C GLY A 201 6.77 -24.16 3.35
N LEU A 202 6.34 -23.08 2.70
CA LEU A 202 5.01 -22.97 2.11
C LEU A 202 5.01 -23.27 0.62
N GLU A 203 4.02 -24.04 0.18
CA GLU A 203 3.73 -24.23 -1.24
C GLU A 203 3.10 -22.95 -1.80
N ARG A 204 3.76 -22.31 -2.78
CA ARG A 204 3.36 -21.00 -3.32
C ARG A 204 3.69 -20.89 -4.80
N GLU A 205 2.68 -20.62 -5.60
CA GLU A 205 2.85 -20.06 -6.94
C GLU A 205 3.51 -18.68 -6.85
N ILE A 206 4.60 -18.52 -7.59
CA ILE A 206 5.34 -17.27 -7.78
C ILE A 206 5.14 -16.82 -9.22
N GLY A 207 4.96 -15.52 -9.44
CA GLY A 207 4.79 -14.98 -10.79
C GLY A 207 6.04 -15.14 -11.64
N ASP A 208 5.87 -15.20 -12.96
CA ASP A 208 6.92 -15.58 -13.94
C ASP A 208 8.22 -14.76 -13.86
N THR A 209 8.14 -13.50 -13.41
CA THR A 209 9.28 -12.61 -13.18
C THR A 209 10.15 -13.00 -11.99
N LEU A 210 9.66 -13.90 -11.13
CA LEU A 210 10.35 -14.38 -9.94
C LEU A 210 10.88 -15.81 -10.11
N ILE A 211 11.78 -16.18 -9.21
CA ILE A 211 12.34 -17.52 -9.09
C ILE A 211 12.62 -17.79 -7.60
N SER A 212 12.31 -19.00 -7.12
CA SER A 212 12.64 -19.39 -5.74
C SER A 212 14.10 -19.84 -5.68
N VAL A 213 14.89 -19.23 -4.79
CA VAL A 213 16.34 -19.47 -4.66
C VAL A 213 16.73 -19.74 -3.21
N ASN A 214 17.49 -20.80 -2.95
CA ASN A 214 18.00 -21.09 -1.60
C ASN A 214 19.31 -20.36 -1.25
N LEU A 215 19.82 -20.53 -0.04
CA LEU A 215 21.04 -19.88 0.47
C LEU A 215 22.31 -20.23 -0.35
N GLN A 216 22.35 -21.44 -0.92
CA GLN A 216 23.41 -21.95 -1.81
C GLN A 216 23.24 -21.51 -3.28
N GLY A 217 22.22 -20.69 -3.58
CA GLY A 217 21.92 -20.21 -4.92
C GLY A 217 21.16 -21.20 -5.82
N LYS A 218 20.73 -22.36 -5.30
CA LYS A 218 19.96 -23.35 -6.07
C LYS A 218 18.68 -22.71 -6.59
N LEU A 219 18.47 -22.79 -7.90
CA LEU A 219 17.32 -22.22 -8.60
C LEU A 219 16.09 -23.15 -8.59
N ASN A 220 14.91 -22.56 -8.74
CA ASN A 220 13.62 -23.24 -8.91
C ASN A 220 13.20 -24.16 -7.73
N CYS A 221 13.58 -23.82 -6.49
CA CYS A 221 13.12 -24.52 -5.29
C CYS A 221 11.57 -24.55 -5.21
N LYS A 222 10.96 -25.73 -4.97
CA LYS A 222 9.50 -25.89 -5.01
C LYS A 222 8.78 -25.05 -3.94
N TYR A 223 9.38 -24.90 -2.76
CA TYR A 223 8.76 -24.20 -1.63
C TYR A 223 9.30 -22.79 -1.45
N VAL A 224 8.51 -21.94 -0.81
CA VAL A 224 8.89 -20.59 -0.37
C VAL A 224 9.06 -20.60 1.14
N VAL A 225 10.22 -20.14 1.64
CA VAL A 225 10.47 -19.94 3.06
C VAL A 225 9.70 -18.71 3.56
N GLY A 226 8.99 -18.85 4.67
CA GLY A 226 8.46 -17.74 5.45
C GLY A 226 8.85 -17.83 6.93
N PHE A 227 8.95 -16.68 7.59
CA PHE A 227 9.29 -16.54 9.01
C PHE A 227 8.02 -16.39 9.84
N TYR A 228 7.87 -17.18 10.91
CA TYR A 228 6.66 -17.19 11.74
C TYR A 228 6.98 -17.35 13.23
N PHE A 229 6.20 -16.72 14.11
CA PHE A 229 6.32 -16.87 15.57
C PHE A 229 5.66 -18.15 16.14
N SER A 230 5.30 -19.10 15.28
CA SER A 230 4.65 -20.35 15.69
C SER A 230 4.82 -21.43 14.63
N GLU A 231 4.98 -22.67 15.09
CA GLU A 231 4.84 -23.90 14.31
C GLU A 231 3.43 -24.11 13.68
N LYS A 232 2.41 -23.35 14.09
CA LYS A 232 1.00 -23.55 13.70
C LYS A 232 0.40 -22.33 12.96
N PRO A 233 -0.50 -22.55 11.98
CA PRO A 233 -1.05 -21.47 11.16
C PRO A 233 -2.12 -20.66 11.94
N HIS A 234 -1.79 -19.44 12.35
CA HIS A 234 -2.72 -18.54 13.04
C HIS A 234 -3.83 -17.98 12.12
N ARG A 235 -3.60 -17.90 10.80
CA ARG A 235 -4.59 -17.42 9.83
C ARG A 235 -5.24 -18.60 9.11
N ALA A 236 -6.57 -18.62 9.03
CA ALA A 236 -7.33 -19.75 8.47
C ALA A 236 -6.96 -20.05 7.00
N ASN A 237 -6.66 -19.03 6.20
CA ASN A 237 -6.25 -19.16 4.80
C ASN A 237 -4.86 -19.82 4.60
N LEU A 238 -4.00 -19.83 5.63
CA LEU A 238 -2.71 -20.53 5.59
C LEU A 238 -2.86 -22.04 5.86
N LYS A 239 -3.92 -22.47 6.55
CA LYS A 239 -4.09 -23.84 7.06
C LYS A 239 -4.09 -24.93 5.96
N SER A 240 -4.49 -24.59 4.73
CA SER A 240 -4.47 -25.52 3.59
C SER A 240 -3.06 -25.74 3.00
N ARG A 241 -2.15 -24.78 3.18
CA ARG A 241 -0.81 -24.75 2.55
C ARG A 241 0.33 -24.98 3.54
N TRP A 242 0.04 -24.89 4.85
CA TRP A 242 0.96 -25.18 5.94
C TRP A 242 1.40 -26.67 5.94
N PRO A 243 2.64 -27.00 6.33
CA PRO A 243 3.04 -28.38 6.58
C PRO A 243 2.23 -29.02 7.72
N ARG A 244 1.89 -30.31 7.61
CA ARG A 244 1.06 -31.02 8.59
C ARG A 244 1.82 -31.41 9.85
N SER A 245 3.13 -31.56 9.76
CA SER A 245 4.00 -31.91 10.89
C SER A 245 5.35 -31.17 10.85
N PRO A 246 6.07 -31.10 11.99
CA PRO A 246 7.38 -30.45 12.06
C PRO A 246 8.45 -31.13 11.19
N GLU A 247 8.30 -32.42 10.87
CA GLU A 247 9.19 -33.20 10.00
C GLU A 247 8.84 -33.01 8.52
N GLU A 248 7.55 -32.86 8.18
CA GLU A 248 7.15 -32.45 6.83
C GLU A 248 7.72 -31.07 6.51
N ASN A 249 7.70 -30.14 7.47
CA ASN A 249 8.31 -28.83 7.31
C ASN A 249 9.81 -28.91 6.97
N ILE A 250 10.59 -29.70 7.73
CA ILE A 250 12.02 -29.92 7.48
C ILE A 250 12.24 -30.46 6.04
N LYS A 251 11.43 -31.43 5.59
CA LYS A 251 11.49 -31.96 4.21
C LYS A 251 11.18 -30.91 3.14
N ARG A 252 10.25 -29.97 3.42
CA ARG A 252 9.97 -28.85 2.51
C ARG A 252 11.10 -27.83 2.47
N LEU A 253 11.71 -27.51 3.62
CA LEU A 253 12.82 -26.55 3.72
C LEU A 253 14.07 -26.98 2.93
N ALA A 254 14.33 -28.28 2.80
CA ALA A 254 15.42 -28.82 1.97
C ALA A 254 15.26 -28.51 0.46
N ASP A 255 14.05 -28.16 0.01
CA ASP A 255 13.77 -27.62 -1.33
C ASP A 255 12.95 -26.32 -1.26
N ALA A 256 13.28 -25.45 -0.29
CA ALA A 256 12.71 -24.12 -0.17
C ALA A 256 13.72 -23.03 -0.53
N GLY A 257 13.20 -21.90 -1.02
CA GLY A 257 13.97 -20.70 -1.33
C GLY A 257 13.22 -19.44 -0.92
N PHE A 258 13.89 -18.30 -1.06
CA PHE A 258 13.23 -17.00 -1.09
C PHE A 258 12.82 -16.66 -2.53
N PRO A 259 11.65 -16.03 -2.76
CA PRO A 259 11.27 -15.55 -4.07
C PRO A 259 12.11 -14.31 -4.41
N MET A 260 12.88 -14.38 -5.48
CA MET A 260 13.75 -13.30 -5.95
C MET A 260 13.49 -13.01 -7.43
N ASP A 261 13.88 -11.83 -7.89
CA ASP A 261 13.82 -11.49 -9.32
C ASP A 261 14.62 -12.51 -10.18
N ARG A 262 14.05 -12.89 -11.34
CA ARG A 262 14.63 -13.90 -12.25
C ARG A 262 15.88 -13.43 -12.99
N GLN A 263 16.18 -12.13 -12.98
CA GLN A 263 17.27 -11.47 -13.70
C GLN A 263 17.18 -11.61 -15.23
N VAL A 264 15.94 -11.79 -15.73
CA VAL A 264 15.59 -11.88 -17.14
C VAL A 264 14.32 -11.04 -17.38
N PRO A 265 14.32 -10.06 -18.30
CA PRO A 265 13.18 -9.17 -18.47
C PRO A 265 11.96 -9.91 -19.05
N LYS A 266 10.78 -9.57 -18.54
CA LYS A 266 9.48 -9.87 -19.15
C LYS A 266 9.13 -8.73 -20.12
N CYS A 267 8.51 -9.07 -21.25
CA CYS A 267 8.15 -8.09 -22.27
C CYS A 267 6.77 -7.49 -21.99
N ASP A 268 6.67 -6.17 -21.79
CA ASP A 268 5.39 -5.47 -21.53
C ASP A 268 4.42 -5.47 -22.72
N ASN A 269 4.83 -6.00 -23.88
CA ASN A 269 3.99 -6.07 -25.07
C ASN A 269 3.32 -7.45 -25.25
N CYS A 270 4.04 -8.54 -24.98
CA CYS A 270 3.56 -9.91 -25.20
C CYS A 270 3.58 -10.82 -23.96
N GLY A 271 4.12 -10.35 -22.84
CA GLY A 271 4.27 -11.13 -21.61
C GLY A 271 5.37 -12.21 -21.64
N GLU A 272 6.05 -12.45 -22.76
CA GLU A 272 7.14 -13.43 -22.83
C GLU A 272 8.40 -12.98 -22.07
N ILE A 273 9.19 -13.96 -21.58
CA ILE A 273 10.45 -13.71 -20.87
C ILE A 273 11.66 -13.86 -21.80
N GLY A 274 12.58 -12.89 -21.74
CA GLY A 274 13.86 -12.91 -22.46
C GLY A 274 14.14 -11.66 -23.29
N HIS A 275 13.18 -10.75 -23.42
CA HIS A 275 13.33 -9.52 -24.19
C HIS A 275 12.49 -8.39 -23.59
N THR A 276 12.89 -7.14 -23.81
CA THR A 276 12.08 -5.96 -23.50
C THR A 276 11.20 -5.59 -24.70
N ARG A 277 10.25 -4.66 -24.54
CA ARG A 277 9.37 -4.18 -25.63
C ARG A 277 10.13 -3.78 -26.91
N ARG A 278 11.33 -3.21 -26.78
CA ARG A 278 12.20 -2.80 -27.91
C ARG A 278 12.71 -3.98 -28.76
N GLY A 279 12.76 -5.18 -28.21
CA GLY A 279 13.17 -6.42 -28.90
C GLY A 279 12.01 -7.36 -29.21
N CYS A 280 10.76 -6.93 -29.06
CA CYS A 280 9.59 -7.75 -29.34
C CYS A 280 9.38 -7.95 -30.85
N LYS A 281 9.05 -9.17 -31.25
CA LYS A 281 8.70 -9.51 -32.64
C LYS A 281 7.19 -9.48 -32.91
N GLN A 282 6.38 -9.44 -31.85
CA GLN A 282 4.93 -9.30 -31.95
C GLN A 282 4.57 -7.83 -32.16
N GLU A 283 3.47 -7.55 -32.85
CA GLU A 283 3.04 -6.17 -33.14
C GLU A 283 2.77 -5.37 -31.84
N PRO A 284 3.02 -4.05 -31.81
CA PRO A 284 2.78 -3.24 -30.62
C PRO A 284 1.29 -3.26 -30.21
N ALA A 285 0.99 -3.82 -29.04
CA ALA A 285 -0.36 -3.85 -28.52
C ALA A 285 -0.89 -2.41 -28.34
N THR A 286 -2.07 -2.14 -28.91
CA THR A 286 -2.77 -0.85 -28.82
C THR A 286 -3.37 -0.67 -27.43
N VAL A 287 -2.55 -0.22 -26.48
CA VAL A 287 -3.03 0.17 -25.15
C VAL A 287 -3.86 1.44 -25.28
N GLU A 288 -5.18 1.31 -25.18
CA GLU A 288 -6.08 2.46 -25.05
C GLU A 288 -5.66 3.29 -23.83
N ARG A 289 -5.32 4.57 -24.05
CA ARG A 289 -4.91 5.45 -22.96
C ARG A 289 -6.14 5.79 -22.13
N VAL A 290 -6.25 5.18 -20.95
CA VAL A 290 -7.35 5.42 -20.00
C VAL A 290 -7.53 6.93 -19.79
N GLU A 291 -8.68 7.45 -20.21
CA GLU A 291 -8.99 8.87 -20.12
C GLU A 291 -9.04 9.31 -18.66
N VAL A 292 -8.12 10.20 -18.26
CA VAL A 292 -8.14 10.80 -16.93
C VAL A 292 -9.31 11.77 -16.84
N LYS A 293 -10.40 11.32 -16.22
CA LYS A 293 -11.60 12.11 -15.91
C LYS A 293 -11.43 12.76 -14.55
N CYS A 294 -11.67 14.07 -14.50
CA CYS A 294 -11.56 14.83 -13.27
C CYS A 294 -12.69 14.45 -12.29
N VAL A 295 -12.33 14.02 -11.07
CA VAL A 295 -13.32 13.58 -10.06
C VAL A 295 -14.28 14.70 -9.60
N ILE A 296 -13.93 15.98 -9.87
CA ILE A 296 -14.71 17.16 -9.48
C ILE A 296 -15.74 17.51 -10.57
N CYS A 297 -15.28 17.81 -11.80
CA CYS A 297 -16.14 18.28 -12.89
C CYS A 297 -16.51 17.22 -13.94
N LYS A 298 -15.94 16.00 -13.84
CA LYS A 298 -16.09 14.86 -14.77
C LYS A 298 -15.47 15.04 -16.17
N GLU A 299 -15.03 16.23 -16.53
CA GLU A 299 -14.31 16.51 -17.77
C GLU A 299 -13.00 15.70 -17.90
N ILE A 300 -12.61 15.42 -19.14
CA ILE A 300 -11.37 14.71 -19.47
C ILE A 300 -10.15 15.65 -19.50
N GLY A 301 -8.96 15.05 -19.42
CA GLY A 301 -7.69 15.73 -19.74
C GLY A 301 -6.98 16.44 -18.59
N HIS A 302 -7.53 16.41 -17.37
CA HIS A 302 -6.87 16.96 -16.18
C HIS A 302 -7.21 16.16 -14.90
N ARG A 303 -6.33 16.19 -13.89
CA ARG A 303 -6.61 15.57 -12.59
C ARG A 303 -7.34 16.55 -11.67
N ALA A 304 -7.94 16.05 -10.60
CA ALA A 304 -8.68 16.87 -9.63
C ALA A 304 -7.82 17.94 -8.92
N ARG A 305 -6.48 17.84 -8.97
CA ARG A 305 -5.54 18.87 -8.50
C ARG A 305 -5.65 20.14 -9.36
N ASP A 306 -5.72 19.94 -10.67
CA ASP A 306 -5.53 20.94 -11.72
C ASP A 306 -6.88 21.46 -12.26
N CYS A 307 -7.98 21.09 -11.59
CA CYS A 307 -9.33 21.50 -11.92
C CYS A 307 -9.58 22.96 -11.53
N ILE A 308 -9.89 23.79 -12.53
CA ILE A 308 -10.23 25.20 -12.37
C ILE A 308 -11.64 25.45 -11.81
N GLN A 309 -12.49 24.43 -11.72
CA GLN A 309 -13.86 24.55 -11.21
C GLN A 309 -13.87 24.69 -9.68
N PRO A 310 -14.79 25.48 -9.10
CA PRO A 310 -14.86 25.71 -7.66
C PRO A 310 -15.08 24.39 -6.92
N ARG A 311 -14.28 24.16 -5.88
CA ARG A 311 -14.32 22.92 -5.08
C ARG A 311 -15.54 22.94 -4.17
N ILE A 312 -16.59 22.21 -4.55
CA ILE A 312 -17.74 21.96 -3.70
C ILE A 312 -17.31 21.06 -2.53
N ASP A 313 -17.30 21.59 -1.31
CA ASP A 313 -16.99 20.80 -0.12
C ASP A 313 -18.16 19.86 0.21
N LYS A 314 -17.91 18.54 0.14
CA LYS A 314 -18.91 17.50 0.48
C LYS A 314 -19.30 17.51 1.96
N SER A 315 -18.50 18.16 2.81
CA SER A 315 -18.73 18.36 4.24
C SER A 315 -19.65 19.55 4.54
N GLY A 316 -19.85 20.43 3.55
CA GLY A 316 -20.52 21.71 3.72
C GLY A 316 -22.02 21.64 3.97
N CYS A 317 -22.60 22.80 4.25
CA CYS A 317 -24.00 22.98 4.57
C CYS A 317 -24.88 22.43 3.44
N ARG A 318 -25.69 21.39 3.73
CA ARG A 318 -26.67 20.80 2.79
C ARG A 318 -27.87 21.71 2.46
N ASN A 319 -27.74 23.03 2.66
CA ASN A 319 -28.66 24.07 2.20
C ASN A 319 -27.95 25.02 1.20
N CYS A 320 -26.76 25.54 1.56
CA CYS A 320 -26.05 26.57 0.79
C CYS A 320 -24.58 26.25 0.42
N GLY A 321 -24.09 25.05 0.72
CA GLY A 321 -22.73 24.57 0.39
C GLY A 321 -21.58 25.08 1.26
N ASN A 322 -21.77 26.16 2.03
CA ASN A 322 -20.72 26.74 2.89
C ASN A 322 -20.18 25.73 3.96
N PRO A 323 -18.85 25.61 4.16
CA PRO A 323 -18.26 24.62 5.07
C PRO A 323 -18.33 24.97 6.56
N ASP A 324 -18.52 26.26 6.91
CA ASP A 324 -18.39 26.75 8.29
C ASP A 324 -19.55 26.33 9.21
N HIS A 325 -20.65 25.84 8.64
CA HIS A 325 -21.85 25.48 9.40
C HIS A 325 -22.63 24.31 8.78
N HIS A 326 -23.44 23.64 9.61
CA HIS A 326 -24.33 22.57 9.15
C HIS A 326 -25.78 23.07 8.99
N ALA A 327 -26.62 22.37 8.23
CA ALA A 327 -27.98 22.80 7.82
C ALA A 327 -29.05 22.99 8.93
N LYS A 328 -28.65 22.97 10.21
CA LYS A 328 -29.45 23.46 11.35
C LYS A 328 -29.06 24.88 11.82
N GLN A 329 -27.83 25.30 11.50
CA GLN A 329 -27.22 26.60 11.82
C GLN A 329 -27.08 27.48 10.56
N CYS A 330 -27.74 27.11 9.46
CA CYS A 330 -27.72 27.90 8.23
C CYS A 330 -28.48 29.21 8.44
N PRO A 331 -27.87 30.38 8.14
CA PRO A 331 -28.54 31.68 8.23
C PRO A 331 -29.47 31.93 7.04
N GLU A 332 -29.24 31.23 5.92
CA GLU A 332 -30.13 31.28 4.76
C GLU A 332 -31.42 30.49 5.03
N PRO A 333 -32.56 30.92 4.48
CA PRO A 333 -33.80 30.17 4.57
C PRO A 333 -33.63 28.78 3.92
N ARG A 334 -34.38 27.79 4.43
CA ARG A 334 -34.40 26.46 3.81
C ARG A 334 -35.19 26.50 2.51
N SER A 335 -34.49 26.62 1.38
CA SER A 335 -35.14 26.51 0.08
C SER A 335 -35.59 25.07 -0.16
N ALA A 336 -36.83 24.92 -0.64
CA ALA A 336 -37.34 23.66 -1.16
C ALA A 336 -37.20 23.55 -2.69
N GLU A 337 -36.61 24.57 -3.32
CA GLU A 337 -36.33 24.62 -4.75
C GLU A 337 -35.35 23.49 -5.13
N GLY A 338 -35.72 22.68 -6.13
CA GLY A 338 -34.99 21.46 -6.49
C GLY A 338 -35.08 20.31 -5.46
N VAL A 339 -35.73 20.48 -4.31
CA VAL A 339 -35.91 19.41 -3.31
C VAL A 339 -37.08 18.51 -3.71
N GLU A 340 -36.76 17.29 -4.12
CA GLU A 340 -37.75 16.25 -4.42
C GLU A 340 -38.38 15.67 -3.13
N CYS A 341 -39.71 15.69 -3.06
CA CYS A 341 -40.45 15.15 -1.94
C CYS A 341 -40.50 13.62 -1.98
N LYS A 342 -39.78 12.96 -1.07
CA LYS A 342 -39.73 11.49 -0.91
C LYS A 342 -41.06 10.80 -0.51
N LYS A 343 -42.21 11.47 -0.65
CA LYS A 343 -43.55 10.89 -0.53
C LYS A 343 -44.28 10.83 -1.89
N CYS A 344 -44.27 11.92 -2.65
CA CYS A 344 -45.03 12.09 -3.90
C CYS A 344 -44.15 12.38 -5.14
N GLN A 345 -42.83 12.41 -4.96
CA GLN A 345 -41.80 12.66 -5.99
C GLN A 345 -41.91 14.03 -6.70
N GLN A 346 -42.79 14.92 -6.23
CA GLN A 346 -42.88 16.30 -6.69
C GLN A 346 -41.80 17.16 -6.04
N VAL A 347 -41.26 18.12 -6.78
CA VAL A 347 -40.28 19.10 -6.29
C VAL A 347 -40.95 20.30 -5.61
N GLY A 348 -40.18 21.13 -4.89
CA GLY A 348 -40.65 22.41 -4.36
C GLY A 348 -41.21 22.36 -2.94
N HIS A 349 -41.20 21.20 -2.26
CA HIS A 349 -41.59 21.10 -0.86
C HIS A 349 -40.89 19.95 -0.13
N PHE A 350 -40.67 20.10 1.18
CA PHE A 350 -40.09 19.05 2.00
C PHE A 350 -41.10 17.94 2.30
N ALA A 351 -40.61 16.70 2.46
CA ALA A 351 -41.48 15.54 2.76
C ALA A 351 -42.25 15.62 4.10
N LYS A 352 -41.95 16.59 4.97
CA LYS A 352 -42.79 16.90 6.15
C LYS A 352 -44.05 17.67 5.75
N ASP A 353 -43.90 18.63 4.83
CA ASP A 353 -44.85 19.69 4.51
C ASP A 353 -45.55 19.41 3.16
N CYS A 354 -45.71 18.12 2.85
CA CYS A 354 -46.34 17.64 1.63
C CYS A 354 -47.84 17.93 1.62
N PRO A 355 -48.39 18.58 0.57
CA PRO A 355 -49.80 18.95 0.51
C PRO A 355 -50.72 17.74 0.35
N GLU A 356 -50.21 16.63 -0.19
CA GLU A 356 -50.91 15.34 -0.23
C GLU A 356 -50.96 14.71 1.17
N LYS A 357 -51.95 15.12 1.97
CA LYS A 357 -52.31 14.47 3.24
C LYS A 357 -52.93 13.08 2.99
N GLY A 358 -52.09 12.12 2.62
CA GLY A 358 -52.46 10.73 2.40
C GLY A 358 -51.49 9.75 3.03
N VAL A 359 -52.03 8.59 3.45
CA VAL A 359 -51.30 7.31 3.62
C VAL A 359 -50.09 7.28 4.57
N ASN A 360 -49.93 8.18 5.56
CA ASN A 360 -49.16 7.90 6.79
C ASN A 360 -49.40 8.91 7.95
N SER A 361 -50.65 9.30 8.21
CA SER A 361 -51.03 9.66 9.59
C SER A 361 -50.82 8.43 10.46
N ARG A 362 -49.71 8.36 11.21
CA ARG A 362 -49.49 7.27 12.16
C ARG A 362 -50.23 7.58 13.44
N ALA A 363 -51.50 7.17 13.47
CA ALA A 363 -52.22 6.88 14.70
C ALA A 363 -51.27 6.21 15.71
N CYS A 364 -51.28 6.71 16.94
CA CYS A 364 -50.37 6.27 17.98
C CYS A 364 -50.59 4.79 18.25
N ARG A 365 -49.55 3.96 18.04
CA ARG A 365 -49.58 2.50 18.23
C ARG A 365 -49.77 2.05 19.70
N ASN A 366 -50.10 2.97 20.60
CA ASN A 366 -50.48 2.70 21.98
C ASN A 366 -51.99 2.87 22.20
N CYS A 367 -52.57 4.00 21.76
CA CYS A 367 -53.96 4.38 22.03
C CYS A 367 -54.87 4.54 20.80
N GLY A 368 -54.33 4.46 19.57
CA GLY A 368 -55.08 4.58 18.32
C GLY A 368 -55.37 6.02 17.85
N GLU A 369 -55.03 7.03 18.64
CA GLU A 369 -55.33 8.45 18.29
C GLU A 369 -54.26 9.05 17.37
N GLU A 370 -54.68 9.92 16.44
CA GLU A 370 -53.76 10.69 15.61
C GLU A 370 -53.17 11.92 16.35
N GLY A 371 -52.11 12.50 15.79
CA GLY A 371 -51.51 13.75 16.27
C GLY A 371 -50.25 13.62 17.13
N HIS A 372 -49.96 12.44 17.70
CA HIS A 372 -48.76 12.20 18.53
C HIS A 372 -48.11 10.83 18.27
N MET A 373 -46.82 10.67 18.54
CA MET A 373 -46.14 9.38 18.42
C MET A 373 -46.21 8.57 19.72
N SER A 374 -45.99 7.25 19.67
CA SER A 374 -46.01 6.36 20.85
C SER A 374 -44.83 6.53 21.84
N LYS A 375 -44.09 7.65 21.73
CA LYS A 375 -43.15 8.16 22.75
C LYS A 375 -43.68 9.40 23.47
N GLU A 376 -44.68 10.05 22.89
CA GLU A 376 -45.33 11.31 23.28
C GLU A 376 -46.80 11.02 23.62
N CYS A 377 -47.05 9.83 24.17
CA CYS A 377 -48.39 9.33 24.49
C CYS A 377 -48.54 9.29 26.00
N ASP A 378 -49.33 10.21 26.55
CA ASP A 378 -49.53 10.37 27.99
C ASP A 378 -50.38 9.25 28.61
N LYS A 379 -51.02 8.42 27.76
CA LYS A 379 -51.78 7.25 28.19
C LYS A 379 -50.84 6.09 28.53
N PRO A 380 -51.11 5.32 29.60
CA PRO A 380 -50.29 4.17 29.97
C PRO A 380 -50.20 3.15 28.83
N ARG A 381 -49.14 2.34 28.83
CA ARG A 381 -48.85 1.46 27.70
C ARG A 381 -49.81 0.27 27.67
N ASN A 382 -50.77 0.27 26.74
CA ASN A 382 -51.69 -0.85 26.59
C ASN A 382 -50.94 -2.05 25.97
N MET A 383 -50.77 -3.09 26.78
CA MET A 383 -50.06 -4.32 26.38
C MET A 383 -50.85 -5.14 25.35
N ASP A 384 -52.18 -5.03 25.32
CA ASP A 384 -53.04 -5.70 24.33
C ASP A 384 -52.78 -5.19 22.90
N ASN A 385 -52.25 -3.97 22.77
CA ASN A 385 -51.82 -3.39 21.50
C ASN A 385 -50.35 -3.70 21.15
N VAL A 386 -49.60 -4.36 22.04
CA VAL A 386 -48.18 -4.74 21.82
C VAL A 386 -48.09 -6.15 21.25
N THR A 387 -47.98 -6.26 19.92
CA THR A 387 -47.68 -7.53 19.24
C THR A 387 -46.23 -7.96 19.45
N CYS A 388 -46.03 -9.20 19.87
CA CYS A 388 -44.70 -9.77 20.07
C CYS A 388 -44.10 -10.28 18.75
N ARG A 389 -42.93 -9.78 18.35
CA ARG A 389 -42.20 -10.20 17.14
C ARG A 389 -41.59 -11.61 17.17
N ASN A 390 -41.90 -12.43 18.18
CA ASN A 390 -41.45 -13.83 18.27
C ASN A 390 -42.61 -14.77 17.91
N CYS A 391 -43.68 -14.73 18.72
CA CYS A 391 -44.87 -15.57 18.62
C CYS A 391 -46.12 -14.87 18.06
N GLU A 392 -46.00 -13.60 17.63
CA GLU A 392 -47.04 -12.74 17.02
C GLU A 392 -48.27 -12.39 17.89
N LYS A 393 -48.47 -13.10 19.00
CA LYS A 393 -49.45 -12.82 20.06
C LYS A 393 -49.24 -11.43 20.69
N THR A 394 -50.33 -10.82 21.13
CA THR A 394 -50.34 -9.55 21.89
C THR A 394 -50.07 -9.77 23.39
N GLY A 395 -50.16 -8.69 24.18
CA GLY A 395 -50.11 -8.75 25.65
C GLY A 395 -48.70 -8.68 26.27
N HIS A 396 -47.62 -8.73 25.48
CA HIS A 396 -46.25 -8.79 26.00
C HIS A 396 -45.18 -8.28 25.02
N MET A 397 -44.02 -7.87 25.54
CA MET A 397 -42.90 -7.44 24.69
C MET A 397 -42.01 -8.63 24.29
N SER A 398 -41.30 -8.51 23.17
CA SER A 398 -40.46 -9.60 22.61
C SER A 398 -39.17 -9.92 23.38
N ARG A 399 -38.96 -9.34 24.55
CA ARG A 399 -37.96 -9.77 25.52
C ARG A 399 -38.57 -10.68 26.59
N ASP A 400 -39.85 -10.49 26.87
CA ASP A 400 -40.59 -11.08 27.98
C ASP A 400 -41.62 -12.08 27.39
N CYS A 401 -41.18 -12.83 26.37
CA CYS A 401 -41.97 -13.80 25.63
C CYS A 401 -41.90 -15.18 26.31
N PRO A 402 -43.04 -15.86 26.55
CA PRO A 402 -43.07 -17.17 27.20
C PRO A 402 -42.73 -18.33 26.25
N GLU A 403 -42.63 -18.07 24.95
CA GLU A 403 -42.28 -19.07 23.92
C GLU A 403 -40.80 -18.96 23.56
N GLU A 404 -40.18 -20.09 23.22
CA GLU A 404 -38.78 -20.12 22.81
C GLU A 404 -38.50 -19.19 21.62
N LYS A 405 -37.29 -18.67 21.55
CA LYS A 405 -36.93 -17.69 20.54
C LYS A 405 -36.72 -18.36 19.18
N ASP A 406 -37.61 -18.10 18.23
CA ASP A 406 -37.45 -18.54 16.85
C ASP A 406 -36.34 -17.74 16.18
N TRP A 407 -35.16 -18.35 16.06
CA TRP A 407 -34.02 -17.74 15.40
C TRP A 407 -34.22 -17.58 13.89
N SER A 408 -35.10 -18.39 13.26
CA SER A 408 -35.38 -18.27 11.81
C SER A 408 -36.07 -16.95 11.45
N LYS A 409 -36.79 -16.33 12.39
CA LYS A 409 -37.36 -14.97 12.24
C LYS A 409 -36.38 -13.84 12.56
N VAL A 410 -35.16 -14.14 13.01
CA VAL A 410 -34.16 -13.13 13.38
C VAL A 410 -33.28 -12.78 12.18
N GLN A 411 -33.47 -11.58 11.62
CA GLN A 411 -32.58 -11.04 10.60
C GLN A 411 -31.29 -10.46 11.21
N CYS A 412 -30.15 -10.78 10.60
CA CYS A 412 -28.86 -10.23 10.95
C CYS A 412 -28.69 -8.81 10.40
N THR A 413 -28.38 -7.84 11.26
CA THR A 413 -28.19 -6.43 10.85
C THR A 413 -26.87 -6.16 10.11
N ASN A 414 -26.05 -7.19 9.87
CA ASN A 414 -24.90 -7.10 8.97
C ASN A 414 -25.29 -7.65 7.57
N CYS A 415 -25.20 -8.97 7.39
CA CYS A 415 -25.41 -9.65 6.10
C CYS A 415 -26.87 -9.75 5.64
N LYS A 416 -27.84 -9.27 6.43
CA LYS A 416 -29.30 -9.30 6.15
C LYS A 416 -29.92 -10.70 6.01
N GLU A 417 -29.15 -11.76 6.28
CA GLU A 417 -29.64 -13.13 6.32
C GLU A 417 -30.43 -13.41 7.61
N MET A 418 -31.29 -14.42 7.55
CA MET A 418 -32.08 -14.89 8.69
C MET A 418 -31.28 -15.88 9.57
N GLY A 419 -31.83 -16.30 10.70
CA GLY A 419 -31.24 -17.33 11.57
C GLY A 419 -30.32 -16.81 12.68
N HIS A 420 -29.87 -15.55 12.65
CA HIS A 420 -28.84 -15.08 13.57
C HIS A 420 -28.81 -13.56 13.79
N THR A 421 -28.18 -13.11 14.88
CA THR A 421 -27.90 -11.68 15.15
C THR A 421 -26.48 -11.30 14.73
N PHE A 422 -26.22 -10.00 14.60
CA PHE A 422 -24.90 -9.42 14.29
C PHE A 422 -23.71 -10.10 15.02
N ARG A 423 -23.85 -10.37 16.33
CA ARG A 423 -22.80 -10.98 17.16
C ARG A 423 -22.50 -12.46 16.85
N ARG A 424 -23.29 -13.09 15.98
CA ARG A 424 -23.08 -14.46 15.46
C ARG A 424 -22.99 -14.48 13.92
N CYS A 425 -22.78 -13.32 13.29
CA CYS A 425 -22.53 -13.23 11.86
C CYS A 425 -21.14 -13.80 11.56
N ASN A 426 -21.04 -14.67 10.57
CA ASN A 426 -19.77 -15.20 10.06
C ASN A 426 -19.18 -14.37 8.89
N LYS A 427 -19.96 -13.41 8.36
CA LYS A 427 -19.51 -12.51 7.28
C LYS A 427 -18.87 -11.23 7.85
N PRO A 428 -17.88 -10.64 7.14
CA PRO A 428 -17.33 -9.32 7.49
C PRO A 428 -18.41 -8.24 7.42
N ALA A 429 -18.14 -7.07 8.01
CA ALA A 429 -19.08 -5.95 7.99
C ALA A 429 -19.23 -5.36 6.58
N GLU A 430 -20.45 -5.27 6.07
CA GLU A 430 -20.73 -4.50 4.85
C GLU A 430 -20.40 -3.01 5.08
N GLY A 431 -19.72 -2.38 4.12
CA GLY A 431 -19.29 -0.97 4.20
C GLY A 431 -17.82 -0.74 4.54
N ALA A 432 -16.99 -1.79 4.59
CA ALA A 432 -15.55 -1.65 4.44
C ALA A 432 -15.19 -1.65 2.94
N ASP A 433 -15.07 -0.46 2.35
CA ASP A 433 -14.66 -0.31 0.94
C ASP A 433 -13.24 -0.89 0.72
N SER A 434 -13.06 -1.60 -0.40
CA SER A 434 -11.93 -2.52 -0.61
C SER A 434 -10.57 -1.87 -0.93
N ASP A 435 -10.46 -0.54 -0.86
CA ASP A 435 -9.25 0.22 -1.20
C ASP A 435 -8.22 0.31 -0.06
N ASN A 436 -8.42 -0.44 1.04
CA ASN A 436 -7.42 -0.57 2.12
C ASN A 436 -7.34 -2.00 2.68
N ALA A 437 -7.26 -2.97 1.78
CA ALA A 437 -7.25 -4.41 2.10
C ALA A 437 -5.84 -5.01 2.34
N ASP A 438 -4.82 -4.20 2.66
CA ASP A 438 -3.47 -4.71 3.01
C ASP A 438 -2.77 -4.01 4.20
N SER A 439 -3.35 -2.95 4.78
CA SER A 439 -2.70 -2.18 5.86
C SER A 439 -3.22 -2.47 7.27
N TYR A 440 -2.90 -3.66 7.80
CA TYR A 440 -2.65 -3.91 9.23
C TYR A 440 -1.99 -5.30 9.40
N GLY A 441 -0.73 -5.41 8.96
CA GLY A 441 -0.09 -6.71 8.69
C GLY A 441 1.36 -6.92 9.14
N GLY A 442 2.07 -5.88 9.61
CA GLY A 442 3.42 -6.01 10.16
C GLY A 442 4.54 -6.15 9.12
N PHE A 443 4.90 -5.05 8.47
CA PHE A 443 6.21 -4.86 7.84
C PHE A 443 6.74 -3.50 8.31
N TYR A 444 7.94 -3.48 8.88
CA TYR A 444 8.57 -2.27 9.39
C TYR A 444 9.83 -1.97 8.58
N GLY A 445 9.89 -0.78 8.01
CA GLY A 445 11.09 -0.15 7.46
C GLY A 445 11.00 1.34 7.83
N ALA A 446 12.12 1.95 8.23
CA ALA A 446 12.11 3.30 8.78
C ALA A 446 11.66 4.37 7.76
N GLY A 447 11.25 5.53 8.24
CA GLY A 447 10.75 6.62 7.40
C GLY A 447 11.09 8.01 7.95
N TYR A 448 10.51 9.04 7.33
CA TYR A 448 10.84 10.44 7.59
C TYR A 448 9.56 11.19 7.98
N GLY A 449 9.59 11.86 9.14
CA GLY A 449 8.42 12.55 9.68
C GLY A 449 8.18 13.93 9.06
N SER A 450 6.94 14.43 9.19
CA SER A 450 6.68 15.87 9.15
C SER A 450 5.89 16.30 10.38
N LYS A 451 6.16 17.53 10.83
CA LYS A 451 5.71 18.07 12.11
C LYS A 451 4.24 18.45 12.03
N ASN A 452 3.49 18.20 13.10
CA ASN A 452 2.17 18.82 13.29
C ASN A 452 2.16 19.66 14.57
N HIS A 453 1.43 20.77 14.51
CA HIS A 453 1.49 21.85 15.48
C HIS A 453 0.79 21.53 16.81
N HIS A 454 1.11 22.32 17.83
CA HIS A 454 0.18 22.56 18.93
C HIS A 454 -1.17 23.06 18.39
N ASP A 455 -2.25 22.56 18.98
CA ASP A 455 -3.29 23.47 19.46
C ASP A 455 -3.66 23.08 20.90
N GLN A 456 -4.16 24.04 21.66
CA GLN A 456 -4.52 23.91 23.06
C GLN A 456 -6.02 24.12 23.27
N THR A 457 -6.45 24.02 24.52
CA THR A 457 -7.76 24.50 25.03
C THR A 457 -9.00 23.70 24.61
N ARG A 458 -9.54 22.98 25.60
CA ARG A 458 -10.94 23.13 26.02
C ARG A 458 -11.07 22.75 27.49
N GLY A 459 -10.71 23.70 28.35
CA GLY A 459 -10.79 23.54 29.79
C GLY A 459 -12.25 23.47 30.26
N ARG A 460 -12.55 22.50 31.12
CA ARG A 460 -13.81 22.45 31.88
C ARG A 460 -13.56 23.17 33.21
N LYS A 461 -14.29 24.27 33.47
CA LYS A 461 -14.19 24.97 34.75
C LYS A 461 -14.82 24.15 35.86
N GLU A 462 -14.07 23.92 36.93
CA GLU A 462 -14.59 23.42 38.19
C GLU A 462 -14.95 24.60 39.11
N THR A 463 -15.95 24.41 39.96
CA THR A 463 -16.47 25.44 40.88
C THR A 463 -16.02 25.13 42.30
N THR A 464 -15.08 25.91 42.83
CA THR A 464 -14.57 25.75 44.19
C THR A 464 -15.57 26.28 45.24
N ALA A 465 -15.87 25.45 46.23
CA ALA A 465 -16.40 25.87 47.52
C ALA A 465 -15.79 24.95 48.60
N GLN A 466 -15.29 25.54 49.68
CA GLN A 466 -14.53 24.83 50.72
C GLN A 466 -15.41 24.47 51.91
N SER A 467 -15.24 23.27 52.48
CA SER A 467 -15.49 23.00 53.90
C SER A 467 -14.72 21.74 54.33
N ALA A 468 -14.49 21.58 55.64
CA ALA A 468 -13.58 20.59 56.21
C ALA A 468 -14.29 19.33 56.74
N GLY A 469 -13.53 18.24 56.95
CA GLY A 469 -14.01 17.08 57.71
C GLY A 469 -13.23 15.79 57.51
N ASN A 470 -12.16 15.57 58.31
CA ASN A 470 -11.65 14.21 58.57
C ASN A 470 -12.74 13.38 59.26
N TRP A 471 -12.95 12.12 58.86
CA TRP A 471 -13.38 11.06 59.80
C TRP A 471 -12.83 9.68 59.44
N TYR A 472 -11.89 9.25 60.29
CA TYR A 472 -11.53 7.89 60.70
C TYR A 472 -10.67 6.95 59.83
N GLU A 473 -9.73 6.34 60.56
CA GLU A 473 -8.81 5.27 60.17
C GLU A 473 -9.26 3.92 60.77
N SER A 474 -8.44 2.88 60.58
CA SER A 474 -8.68 1.50 61.04
C SER A 474 -8.73 1.34 62.57
N PRO A 475 -9.49 0.35 63.09
CA PRO A 475 -9.40 -0.06 64.49
C PRO A 475 -8.23 -1.02 64.74
N THR A 476 -7.60 -0.89 65.91
CA THR A 476 -6.73 -1.91 66.55
C THR A 476 -7.34 -2.36 67.87
N ASP A 477 -7.01 -3.58 68.32
CA ASP A 477 -7.56 -4.18 69.55
C ASP A 477 -7.21 -3.45 70.85
N GLY A 478 -8.00 -3.69 71.91
CA GLY A 478 -7.60 -3.44 73.31
C GLY A 478 -8.70 -2.84 74.20
N GLY A 479 -9.43 -3.67 74.94
CA GLY A 479 -10.55 -3.23 75.79
C GLY A 479 -10.20 -2.88 77.26
N ALA A 480 -11.23 -2.39 77.97
CA ALA A 480 -11.27 -2.00 79.39
C ALA A 480 -10.42 -0.76 79.81
N GLY A 481 -10.83 0.04 80.80
CA GLY A 481 -12.08 0.02 81.58
C GLY A 481 -11.97 0.92 82.84
N TRP A 482 -13.09 1.06 83.57
CA TRP A 482 -13.34 1.96 84.73
C TRP A 482 -13.61 3.42 84.37
#